data_AF-A0AAV8D3P3-F1
#
_entry.id   AF-A0AAV8D3P3-F1
#
_cell.length_a   1.000
_cell.length_b   1.000
_cell.length_c   1.000
_cell.angle_alpha   90.00
_cell.angle_beta   90.00
_cell.angle_gamma   90.00
#
_symmetry.space_group_name_H-M   'P 1'
#
loop_
_entity.id
_entity.type
_entity.pdbx_description
1 polymer ?
#
loop_
_entity_poly.entity_id
_entity_poly.type
_entity_poly.pdbx_seq_one_letter_code
_entity_poly.pdbx_strand_id
1 'polypeptide(L)'
;MIPLQQQEDATDAPPPPLQQQEDATQKKNKKKKKKKKRRRRKIVTPEEISAATYVRHWVFPDSPPDDAHILELSTSKPAGRILFELHSHSTCSDGFLSPTALVHRAHARGVKVLALTDHDTMAGITEAIEAAHKLGIKIIPGVEISASVFSKEEAKMDEPVHILAYYGSWGPTKYNELEEMLTCIREGRHFRAKKILSKLTQLKMPLKFEQVSRIAGTGVAPGRVHVARAMVEAGYVENIRQAFSKYLYDGGPAYASGNEPRAEKVIRLICRTGGVAVLAHPWALKNPPAVVKSLKASGLHAIEVYRSDGKLSGLSDIADSYGLVKVGGSDFHGRSGCEEPDLGSVHLPVISIFEFLKLAHPIWCEALKDILTSGADGEKKFPFCNWISDRPCHDCCEIQILGKNLSCVTIGSG
;
A
#
# COMPACT_ATOMS: atom_id res chain seq x y z
N MET A 1 -70.99 -7.08 22.13
CA MET A 1 -71.43 -7.89 23.28
C MET A 1 -70.21 -8.59 23.85
N ILE A 2 -70.00 -8.42 25.16
CA ILE A 2 -68.86 -8.85 25.98
C ILE A 2 -69.07 -10.32 26.40
N PRO A 3 -68.02 -11.09 26.72
CA PRO A 3 -67.75 -11.39 28.16
C PRO A 3 -66.24 -11.26 28.48
N LEU A 4 -65.74 -10.47 29.44
CA LEU A 4 -65.86 -10.46 30.91
C LEU A 4 -65.49 -11.79 31.60
N GLN A 5 -64.23 -11.87 32.03
CA GLN A 5 -63.74 -12.53 33.26
C GLN A 5 -62.37 -11.90 33.58
N GLN A 6 -62.34 -10.92 34.48
CA GLN A 6 -62.06 -11.00 35.93
C GLN A 6 -60.58 -10.78 36.27
N GLN A 7 -60.36 -9.68 36.99
CA GLN A 7 -59.11 -9.19 37.55
C GLN A 7 -58.76 -9.94 38.83
N GLU A 8 -57.46 -10.15 39.08
CA GLU A 8 -56.89 -10.21 40.42
C GLU A 8 -55.83 -9.12 40.55
N ASP A 9 -55.97 -8.34 41.62
CA ASP A 9 -55.12 -7.23 42.05
C ASP A 9 -53.75 -7.73 42.53
N ALA A 10 -52.69 -7.03 42.12
CA ALA A 10 -51.39 -7.06 42.77
C ALA A 10 -50.89 -5.63 43.00
N THR A 11 -51.23 -5.17 44.21
CA THR A 11 -50.68 -4.09 45.03
C THR A 11 -49.40 -3.39 44.55
N ASP A 12 -49.55 -2.06 44.49
CA ASP A 12 -48.55 -1.00 44.39
C ASP A 12 -47.41 -1.17 45.41
N ALA A 13 -46.16 -1.28 44.93
CA ALA A 13 -44.96 -1.20 45.77
C ALA A 13 -44.41 0.23 45.70
N PRO A 14 -44.17 0.92 46.83
CA PRO A 14 -43.74 2.31 46.81
C PRO A 14 -42.31 2.42 46.25
N PRO A 15 -41.99 3.52 45.52
CA PRO A 15 -40.67 3.71 44.96
C PRO A 15 -39.62 3.83 46.10
N PRO A 16 -38.39 3.33 45.88
CA PRO A 16 -37.37 3.32 46.91
C PRO A 16 -36.93 4.75 47.29
N PRO A 17 -36.46 4.97 48.53
CA PRO A 17 -36.16 6.31 49.04
C PRO A 17 -35.05 7.01 48.24
N LEU A 18 -35.25 8.31 47.98
CA LEU A 18 -34.37 9.23 47.24
C LEU A 18 -32.88 9.17 47.64
N GLN A 19 -32.55 8.76 48.87
CA GLN A 19 -31.17 8.63 49.36
C GLN A 19 -30.37 7.48 48.72
N GLN A 20 -31.02 6.43 48.20
CA GLN A 20 -30.29 5.32 47.55
C GLN A 20 -29.91 5.63 46.09
N GLN A 21 -30.55 6.63 45.46
CA GLN A 21 -30.25 7.04 44.08
C GLN A 21 -29.07 8.03 44.01
N GLU A 22 -28.85 8.85 45.04
CA GLU A 22 -27.72 9.79 45.12
C GLU A 22 -26.38 9.07 45.39
N ASP A 23 -26.38 8.03 46.21
CA ASP A 23 -25.17 7.25 46.50
C ASP A 23 -24.69 6.39 45.31
N ALA A 24 -25.63 5.90 44.50
CA ALA A 24 -25.33 5.16 43.28
C ALA A 24 -24.76 6.05 42.17
N THR A 25 -25.23 7.30 42.07
CA THR A 25 -24.70 8.30 41.12
C THR A 25 -23.35 8.86 41.56
N GLN A 26 -23.11 9.07 42.86
CA GLN A 26 -21.80 9.47 43.36
C GLN A 26 -20.73 8.36 43.21
N LYS A 27 -21.07 7.07 43.42
CA LYS A 27 -20.16 5.94 43.18
C LYS A 27 -19.86 5.74 41.68
N LYS A 28 -20.83 5.92 40.78
CA LYS A 28 -20.60 5.90 39.31
C LYS A 28 -19.72 7.07 38.85
N ASN A 29 -19.88 8.25 39.43
CA ASN A 29 -19.05 9.43 39.12
C ASN A 29 -17.62 9.33 39.70
N LYS A 30 -17.41 8.72 40.87
CA LYS A 30 -16.06 8.40 41.39
C LYS A 30 -15.37 7.30 40.56
N LYS A 31 -16.09 6.27 40.08
CA LYS A 31 -15.53 5.26 39.15
C LYS A 31 -15.21 5.85 37.77
N LYS A 32 -16.04 6.76 37.22
CA LYS A 32 -15.72 7.50 35.98
C LYS A 32 -14.55 8.48 36.17
N LYS A 33 -14.44 9.18 37.31
CA LYS A 33 -13.28 10.03 37.64
C LYS A 33 -12.00 9.22 37.90
N LYS A 34 -12.07 8.01 38.47
CA LYS A 34 -10.92 7.08 38.60
C LYS A 34 -10.53 6.42 37.27
N LYS A 35 -11.48 6.08 36.37
CA LYS A 35 -11.18 5.62 35.00
C LYS A 35 -10.63 6.74 34.08
N LYS A 36 -11.01 8.01 34.30
CA LYS A 36 -10.41 9.17 33.60
C LYS A 36 -9.00 9.55 34.08
N LYS A 37 -8.52 9.04 35.23
CA LYS A 37 -7.21 9.40 35.82
C LYS A 37 -6.08 8.38 35.64
N ARG A 38 -6.24 7.35 34.78
CA ARG A 38 -5.17 6.39 34.44
C ARG A 38 -5.10 6.04 32.94
N ARG A 39 -5.33 6.99 32.03
CA ARG A 39 -4.58 6.97 30.77
C ARG A 39 -3.16 7.42 31.14
N ARG A 40 -2.30 6.48 31.58
CA ARG A 40 -0.86 6.73 31.65
C ARG A 40 -0.47 7.26 30.27
N ARG A 41 -0.03 8.52 30.18
CA ARG A 41 0.61 9.03 28.96
C ARG A 41 1.72 8.01 28.65
N LYS A 42 1.65 7.37 27.47
CA LYS A 42 2.69 6.43 27.04
C LYS A 42 3.98 7.26 27.01
N ILE A 43 4.94 6.91 27.86
CA ILE A 43 6.25 7.57 27.87
C ILE A 43 6.90 7.15 26.56
N VAL A 44 7.13 8.12 25.68
CA VAL A 44 7.80 7.91 24.39
C VAL A 44 9.27 7.59 24.71
N THR A 45 9.81 6.53 24.11
CA THR A 45 11.22 6.15 24.35
C THR A 45 12.17 7.11 23.63
N PRO A 46 13.43 7.29 24.10
CA PRO A 46 14.44 8.06 23.37
C PRO A 46 14.64 7.57 21.92
N GLU A 47 14.52 6.27 21.71
CA GLU A 47 14.56 5.64 20.38
C GLU A 47 13.37 6.08 19.51
N GLU A 48 12.14 6.07 20.05
CA GLU A 48 10.96 6.56 19.34
C GLU A 48 11.08 8.06 18.97
N ILE A 49 11.74 8.87 19.82
CA ILE A 49 12.02 10.28 19.55
C ILE A 49 13.04 10.42 18.41
N SER A 50 14.18 9.74 18.49
CA SER A 50 15.22 9.76 17.45
C SER A 50 14.67 9.31 16.08
N ALA A 51 13.90 8.21 16.08
CA ALA A 51 13.21 7.71 14.89
C ALA A 51 12.23 8.76 14.32
N ALA A 52 11.43 9.42 15.17
CA ALA A 52 10.51 10.46 14.73
C ALA A 52 11.23 11.67 14.12
N THR A 53 12.35 12.09 14.71
CA THR A 53 13.18 13.18 14.18
C THR A 53 13.75 12.82 12.81
N TYR A 54 14.30 11.61 12.65
CA TYR A 54 14.82 11.12 11.37
C TYR A 54 13.73 11.10 10.29
N VAL A 55 12.58 10.50 10.58
CA VAL A 55 11.46 10.41 9.64
C VAL A 55 10.97 11.81 9.25
N ARG A 56 10.86 12.73 10.21
CA ARG A 56 10.45 14.12 9.94
C ARG A 56 11.44 14.82 9.02
N HIS A 57 12.74 14.70 9.28
CA HIS A 57 13.79 15.30 8.46
C HIS A 57 13.75 14.75 7.01
N TRP A 58 13.61 13.43 6.85
CA TRP A 58 13.53 12.82 5.53
C TRP A 58 12.29 13.28 4.74
N VAL A 59 11.14 13.48 5.41
CA VAL A 59 9.91 13.97 4.76
C VAL A 59 9.97 15.47 4.47
N PHE A 60 10.52 16.27 5.38
CA PHE A 60 10.55 17.73 5.32
C PHE A 60 11.99 18.27 5.49
N PRO A 61 12.88 18.10 4.50
CA PRO A 61 14.29 18.49 4.62
C PRO A 61 14.48 20.00 4.81
N ASP A 62 13.60 20.82 4.24
CA ASP A 62 13.70 22.29 4.28
C ASP A 62 13.09 22.91 5.55
N SER A 63 12.52 22.11 6.45
CA SER A 63 11.89 22.63 7.67
C SER A 63 12.93 22.80 8.78
N PRO A 64 12.97 23.96 9.47
CA PRO A 64 13.85 24.12 10.63
C PRO A 64 13.53 23.06 11.70
N PRO A 65 14.52 22.58 12.45
CA PRO A 65 14.31 21.66 13.56
C PRO A 65 13.55 22.37 14.67
N ASP A 66 12.22 22.30 14.61
CA ASP A 66 11.36 22.98 15.57
C ASP A 66 11.07 22.03 16.76
N ASP A 67 11.82 22.20 17.85
CA ASP A 67 11.71 21.39 19.08
C ASP A 67 10.30 21.39 19.68
N ALA A 68 9.50 22.43 19.40
CA ALA A 68 8.13 22.58 19.90
C ALA A 68 7.14 21.54 19.33
N HIS A 69 7.36 21.03 18.11
CA HIS A 69 6.46 20.03 17.49
C HIS A 69 6.86 18.58 17.78
N ILE A 70 8.12 18.31 18.15
CA ILE A 70 8.56 16.97 18.59
C ILE A 70 7.82 16.57 19.89
N LEU A 71 7.49 17.55 20.73
CA LEU A 71 6.64 17.36 21.92
C LEU A 71 5.16 17.09 21.58
N GLU A 72 4.64 17.56 20.45
CA GLU A 72 3.25 17.29 20.03
C GLU A 72 3.04 15.85 19.55
N LEU A 73 4.06 15.19 19.01
CA LEU A 73 4.08 13.74 18.71
C LEU A 73 3.85 12.87 19.98
N SER A 74 4.15 13.42 21.17
CA SER A 74 3.92 12.77 22.47
C SER A 74 2.49 12.96 22.99
N THR A 75 1.72 13.89 22.42
CA THR A 75 0.37 14.20 22.87
C THR A 75 -0.65 13.44 22.04
N SER A 76 -1.67 12.89 22.70
CA SER A 76 -2.71 12.04 22.14
C SER A 76 -3.68 12.76 21.17
N LYS A 77 -3.22 13.75 20.40
CA LYS A 77 -3.96 14.35 19.30
C LYS A 77 -3.42 13.81 17.97
N PRO A 78 -4.28 13.40 17.02
CA PRO A 78 -3.88 12.86 15.73
C PRO A 78 -3.19 13.87 14.78
N ALA A 79 -3.06 15.14 15.18
CA ALA A 79 -2.64 16.24 14.31
C ALA A 79 -1.12 16.36 14.05
N GLY A 80 -0.27 15.54 14.71
CA GLY A 80 1.20 15.62 14.59
C GLY A 80 1.88 14.39 13.97
N ARG A 81 1.13 13.37 13.55
CA ARG A 81 1.72 12.13 12.98
C ARG A 81 1.87 12.25 11.47
N ILE A 82 3.08 11.98 10.98
CA ILE A 82 3.35 11.89 9.54
C ILE A 82 2.74 10.58 9.04
N LEU A 83 1.74 10.68 8.18
CA LEU A 83 1.04 9.53 7.61
C LEU A 83 1.72 9.08 6.32
N PHE A 84 2.03 7.79 6.27
CA PHE A 84 2.56 7.09 5.12
C PHE A 84 1.47 6.18 4.57
N GLU A 85 1.31 6.20 3.26
CA GLU A 85 0.59 5.18 2.51
C GLU A 85 1.59 4.48 1.61
N LEU A 86 1.80 3.19 1.81
CA LEU A 86 2.82 2.43 1.09
C LEU A 86 2.23 1.46 0.06
N HIS A 87 0.92 1.31 -0.04
CA HIS A 87 0.31 0.40 -1.00
C HIS A 87 -1.01 0.97 -1.53
N SER A 88 -1.01 1.43 -2.78
CA SER A 88 -2.18 2.01 -3.42
C SER A 88 -2.16 1.88 -4.94
N HIS A 89 -3.36 1.86 -5.53
CA HIS A 89 -3.59 1.60 -6.95
C HIS A 89 -4.36 2.74 -7.62
N SER A 90 -4.05 2.97 -8.89
CA SER A 90 -4.69 3.98 -9.74
C SER A 90 -5.35 3.35 -10.96
N THR A 91 -5.97 4.17 -11.80
CA THR A 91 -6.52 3.73 -13.10
C THR A 91 -5.46 3.24 -14.08
N CYS A 92 -4.17 3.38 -13.79
CA CYS A 92 -3.12 2.76 -14.61
C CYS A 92 -3.09 1.24 -14.46
N SER A 93 -3.73 0.68 -13.42
CA SER A 93 -3.94 -0.76 -13.27
C SER A 93 -5.41 -1.09 -13.01
N ASP A 94 -5.83 -1.36 -11.77
CA ASP A 94 -7.22 -1.69 -11.43
C ASP A 94 -7.80 -0.80 -10.32
N GLY A 95 -7.19 0.34 -10.05
CA GLY A 95 -7.82 1.41 -9.28
C GLY A 95 -8.99 2.09 -10.02
N PHE A 96 -9.69 2.96 -9.30
CA PHE A 96 -10.81 3.77 -9.80
C PHE A 96 -10.46 5.26 -9.89
N LEU A 97 -9.37 5.69 -9.25
CA LEU A 97 -8.91 7.07 -9.28
C LEU A 97 -7.69 7.19 -10.19
N SER A 98 -7.63 8.26 -10.99
CA SER A 98 -6.39 8.59 -11.71
C SER A 98 -5.25 8.85 -10.72
N PRO A 99 -3.98 8.75 -11.12
CA PRO A 99 -2.85 9.12 -10.27
C PRO A 99 -3.02 10.50 -9.62
N THR A 100 -3.47 11.51 -10.39
CA THR A 100 -3.79 12.85 -9.86
C THR A 100 -4.88 12.79 -8.78
N ALA A 101 -6.02 12.15 -9.06
CA ALA A 101 -7.14 12.06 -8.12
C ALA A 101 -6.77 11.27 -6.85
N LEU A 102 -5.94 10.24 -6.97
CA LEU A 102 -5.40 9.47 -5.87
C LEU A 102 -4.55 10.35 -4.94
N VAL A 103 -3.65 11.16 -5.51
CA VAL A 103 -2.82 12.11 -4.76
C VAL A 103 -3.66 13.17 -4.05
N HIS A 104 -4.68 13.72 -4.72
CA HIS A 104 -5.63 14.65 -4.07
C HIS A 104 -6.37 14.01 -2.90
N ARG A 105 -6.79 12.74 -3.04
CA ARG A 105 -7.44 12.00 -1.96
C ARG A 105 -6.46 11.77 -0.79
N ALA A 106 -5.24 11.35 -1.08
CA ALA A 106 -4.19 11.18 -0.07
C ALA A 106 -3.95 12.49 0.72
N HIS A 107 -3.88 13.63 0.02
CA HIS A 107 -3.75 14.95 0.63
C HIS A 107 -4.92 15.28 1.55
N ALA A 108 -6.16 15.05 1.10
CA ALA A 108 -7.35 15.28 1.91
C ALA A 108 -7.40 14.41 3.19
N ARG A 109 -6.70 13.26 3.18
CA ARG A 109 -6.54 12.36 4.33
C ARG A 109 -5.35 12.70 5.22
N GLY A 110 -4.55 13.71 4.86
CA GLY A 110 -3.37 14.12 5.61
C GLY A 110 -2.13 13.24 5.37
N VAL A 111 -2.16 12.38 4.34
CA VAL A 111 -0.99 11.60 3.91
C VAL A 111 0.11 12.55 3.46
N LYS A 112 1.35 12.29 3.91
CA LYS A 112 2.54 13.08 3.56
C LYS A 112 3.50 12.33 2.64
N VAL A 113 3.45 11.01 2.68
CA VAL A 113 4.24 10.14 1.81
C VAL A 113 3.31 9.09 1.21
N LEU A 114 3.27 9.01 -0.11
CA LEU A 114 2.42 8.10 -0.86
C LEU A 114 3.27 7.27 -1.81
N ALA A 115 3.19 5.94 -1.71
CA ALA A 115 3.69 5.05 -2.74
C ALA A 115 2.53 4.69 -3.70
N LEU A 116 2.73 4.96 -4.98
CA LEU A 116 1.87 4.45 -6.04
C LEU A 116 2.46 3.13 -6.52
N THR A 117 1.69 2.05 -6.43
CA THR A 117 2.17 0.67 -6.62
C THR A 117 1.24 -0.09 -7.55
N ASP A 118 0.87 0.53 -8.67
CA ASP A 118 0.01 -0.09 -9.67
C ASP A 118 0.50 -1.49 -10.09
N HIS A 119 -0.44 -2.38 -10.39
CA HIS A 119 -0.10 -3.74 -10.83
C HIS A 119 0.67 -3.75 -12.16
N ASP A 120 1.89 -4.29 -12.10
CA ASP A 120 2.75 -4.56 -13.25
C ASP A 120 3.02 -3.36 -14.17
N THR A 121 2.95 -2.13 -13.65
CA THR A 121 3.21 -0.91 -14.42
C THR A 121 3.66 0.25 -13.53
N MET A 122 4.55 1.09 -14.07
CA MET A 122 4.96 2.36 -13.45
C MET A 122 4.39 3.59 -14.22
N ALA A 123 3.42 3.39 -15.12
CA ALA A 123 2.92 4.44 -16.01
C ALA A 123 2.33 5.66 -15.29
N GLY A 124 1.78 5.47 -14.08
CA GLY A 124 1.16 6.55 -13.31
C GLY A 124 2.12 7.41 -12.47
N ILE A 125 3.40 7.01 -12.36
CA ILE A 125 4.35 7.64 -11.42
C ILE A 125 4.66 9.09 -11.83
N THR A 126 5.03 9.31 -13.09
CA THR A 126 4.65 10.46 -13.94
C THR A 126 3.76 11.54 -13.30
N GLU A 127 2.48 11.34 -13.60
CA GLU A 127 1.34 12.15 -13.19
C GLU A 127 1.24 12.30 -11.66
N ALA A 128 1.51 11.24 -10.89
CA ALA A 128 1.44 11.28 -9.43
C ALA A 128 2.45 12.29 -8.84
N ILE A 129 3.70 12.29 -9.33
CA ILE A 129 4.74 13.22 -8.87
C ILE A 129 4.33 14.67 -9.17
N GLU A 130 3.83 14.94 -10.37
CA GLU A 130 3.39 16.28 -10.79
C GLU A 130 2.23 16.80 -9.93
N ALA A 131 1.25 15.95 -9.63
CA ALA A 131 0.15 16.30 -8.74
C ALA A 131 0.62 16.53 -7.29
N ALA A 132 1.56 15.70 -6.81
CA ALA A 132 2.03 15.73 -5.44
C ALA A 132 2.88 16.95 -5.12
N HIS A 133 3.66 17.44 -6.09
CA HIS A 133 4.49 18.64 -5.93
C HIS A 133 3.66 19.86 -5.49
N LYS A 134 2.47 20.03 -6.06
CA LYS A 134 1.55 21.14 -5.73
C LYS A 134 0.95 21.03 -4.32
N LEU A 135 0.95 19.84 -3.73
CA LEU A 135 0.26 19.54 -2.48
C LEU A 135 1.22 19.23 -1.32
N GLY A 136 2.53 19.30 -1.56
CA GLY A 136 3.55 18.97 -0.54
C GLY A 136 3.48 17.52 -0.08
N ILE A 137 3.14 16.60 -1.00
CA ILE A 137 3.22 15.15 -0.78
C ILE A 137 4.50 14.64 -1.43
N LYS A 138 5.21 13.75 -0.74
CA LYS A 138 6.32 13.00 -1.32
C LYS A 138 5.79 11.70 -1.95
N ILE A 139 6.14 11.46 -3.20
CA ILE A 139 5.86 10.19 -3.88
C ILE A 139 7.05 9.25 -3.71
N ILE A 140 6.79 8.00 -3.33
CA ILE A 140 7.74 6.89 -3.48
C ILE A 140 7.36 6.16 -4.78
N PRO A 141 8.20 6.22 -5.83
CA PRO A 141 7.98 5.43 -7.02
C PRO A 141 7.91 3.93 -6.70
N GLY A 142 6.82 3.28 -7.10
CA GLY A 142 6.67 1.86 -6.85
C GLY A 142 5.86 1.12 -7.91
N VAL A 143 5.81 -0.19 -7.75
CA VAL A 143 5.03 -1.11 -8.59
C VAL A 143 4.73 -2.37 -7.79
N GLU A 144 3.51 -2.90 -7.92
CA GLU A 144 3.16 -4.21 -7.40
C GLU A 144 3.32 -5.26 -8.52
N ILE A 145 4.35 -6.09 -8.42
CA ILE A 145 4.70 -7.06 -9.46
C ILE A 145 4.04 -8.42 -9.16
N SER A 146 3.27 -8.90 -10.12
CA SER A 146 2.65 -10.22 -10.09
C SER A 146 3.70 -11.31 -10.28
N ALA A 147 3.68 -12.28 -9.39
CA ALA A 147 4.62 -13.39 -9.40
C ALA A 147 3.94 -14.70 -8.97
N SER A 148 4.71 -15.77 -9.00
CA SER A 148 4.27 -17.07 -8.54
C SER A 148 5.33 -17.75 -7.67
N VAL A 149 4.88 -18.53 -6.70
CA VAL A 149 5.74 -19.36 -5.84
C VAL A 149 5.40 -20.82 -6.00
N PHE A 150 6.43 -21.67 -5.96
CA PHE A 150 6.24 -23.12 -5.97
C PHE A 150 5.87 -23.60 -4.56
N SER A 151 4.68 -24.13 -4.37
CA SER A 151 4.35 -24.85 -3.14
C SER A 151 4.76 -26.32 -3.28
N LYS A 152 5.73 -26.75 -2.46
CA LYS A 152 6.13 -28.18 -2.39
C LYS A 152 5.10 -29.04 -1.67
N GLU A 153 4.31 -28.45 -0.78
CA GLU A 153 3.31 -29.17 0.04
C GLU A 153 2.08 -29.59 -0.77
N GLU A 154 1.72 -28.81 -1.80
CA GLU A 154 0.62 -29.09 -2.70
C GLU A 154 1.18 -29.31 -4.11
N ALA A 155 1.65 -30.53 -4.39
CA ALA A 155 2.39 -30.93 -5.59
C ALA A 155 1.63 -30.79 -6.94
N LYS A 156 0.82 -29.75 -7.17
CA LYS A 156 0.08 -29.56 -8.43
C LYS A 156 -0.02 -28.13 -8.99
N MET A 157 0.15 -27.02 -8.26
CA MET A 157 0.03 -25.68 -8.88
C MET A 157 0.90 -24.62 -8.21
N ASP A 158 1.41 -23.68 -9.01
CA ASP A 158 2.05 -22.47 -8.51
C ASP A 158 1.01 -21.56 -7.84
N GLU A 159 1.33 -21.03 -6.66
CA GLU A 159 0.47 -20.09 -5.93
C GLU A 159 0.80 -18.64 -6.37
N PRO A 160 -0.19 -17.81 -6.72
CA PRO A 160 0.05 -16.41 -7.09
C PRO A 160 0.47 -15.61 -5.86
N VAL A 161 1.48 -14.75 -6.02
CA VAL A 161 1.95 -13.82 -4.99
C VAL A 161 2.24 -12.47 -5.61
N HIS A 162 2.25 -11.42 -4.81
CA HIS A 162 2.64 -10.09 -5.28
C HIS A 162 3.85 -9.56 -4.50
N ILE A 163 4.77 -8.93 -5.22
CA ILE A 163 5.98 -8.32 -4.67
C ILE A 163 5.92 -6.83 -4.97
N LEU A 164 5.88 -6.00 -3.94
CA LEU A 164 6.02 -4.55 -4.08
C LEU A 164 7.50 -4.23 -4.27
N ALA A 165 7.76 -3.31 -5.21
CA ALA A 165 9.07 -2.72 -5.41
C ALA A 165 8.98 -1.21 -5.12
N TYR A 166 9.86 -0.70 -4.27
CA TYR A 166 9.99 0.74 -4.02
C TYR A 166 11.34 1.27 -4.48
N TYR A 167 11.33 2.34 -5.28
CA TYR A 167 12.52 2.96 -5.84
C TYR A 167 12.72 4.37 -5.28
N GLY A 168 13.96 4.86 -5.39
CA GLY A 168 14.29 6.24 -5.06
C GLY A 168 13.66 7.23 -6.04
N SER A 169 13.87 8.52 -5.80
CA SER A 169 13.22 9.60 -6.56
C SER A 169 13.48 9.56 -8.07
N TRP A 170 14.61 8.97 -8.48
CA TRP A 170 15.05 8.82 -9.87
C TRP A 170 14.57 7.51 -10.54
N GLY A 171 13.88 6.65 -9.79
CA GLY A 171 13.42 5.36 -10.28
C GLY A 171 14.51 4.27 -10.32
N PRO A 172 14.27 3.17 -11.05
CA PRO A 172 15.21 2.04 -11.14
C PRO A 172 16.44 2.35 -12.01
N THR A 173 17.62 1.87 -11.60
CA THR A 173 18.89 2.01 -12.36
C THR A 173 18.84 1.36 -13.74
N LYS A 174 18.14 0.23 -13.85
CA LYS A 174 18.01 -0.56 -15.09
C LYS A 174 16.56 -0.64 -15.53
N TYR A 175 15.96 0.53 -15.76
CA TYR A 175 14.54 0.68 -16.10
C TYR A 175 14.10 -0.25 -17.25
N ASN A 176 14.88 -0.36 -18.32
CA ASN A 176 14.55 -1.21 -19.47
C ASN A 176 14.36 -2.69 -19.09
N GLU A 177 15.22 -3.24 -18.24
CA GLU A 177 15.09 -4.64 -17.81
C GLU A 177 13.84 -4.86 -16.94
N LEU A 178 13.49 -3.89 -16.10
CA LEU A 178 12.25 -3.92 -15.33
C LEU A 178 11.05 -3.86 -16.28
N GLU A 179 11.03 -2.89 -17.19
CA GLU A 179 9.92 -2.66 -18.10
C GLU A 179 9.69 -3.83 -19.07
N GLU A 180 10.74 -4.52 -19.52
CA GLU A 180 10.63 -5.76 -20.30
C GLU A 180 9.90 -6.85 -19.51
N MET A 181 10.25 -7.04 -18.22
CA MET A 181 9.56 -8.01 -17.36
C MET A 181 8.09 -7.61 -17.15
N LEU A 182 7.84 -6.34 -16.82
CA LEU A 182 6.49 -5.83 -16.61
C LEU A 182 5.62 -5.98 -17.87
N THR A 183 6.18 -5.70 -19.05
CA THR A 183 5.51 -5.89 -20.34
C THR A 183 5.12 -7.35 -20.56
N CYS A 184 6.04 -8.29 -20.30
CA CYS A 184 5.77 -9.72 -20.44
C CYS A 184 4.62 -10.17 -19.53
N ILE A 185 4.55 -9.67 -18.29
CA ILE A 185 3.46 -9.97 -17.36
C ILE A 185 2.13 -9.40 -17.90
N ARG A 186 2.14 -8.15 -18.36
CA ARG A 186 0.96 -7.48 -18.92
C ARG A 186 0.44 -8.21 -20.17
N GLU A 187 1.30 -8.66 -21.07
CA GLU A 187 0.92 -9.51 -22.21
C GLU A 187 0.25 -10.81 -21.74
N GLY A 188 0.85 -11.47 -20.74
CA GLY A 188 0.27 -12.65 -20.08
C GLY A 188 -1.15 -12.40 -19.55
N ARG A 189 -1.41 -11.22 -18.97
CA ARG A 189 -2.75 -10.82 -18.52
C ARG A 189 -3.77 -10.73 -19.67
N HIS A 190 -3.37 -10.23 -20.84
CA HIS A 190 -4.26 -10.20 -22.01
C HIS A 190 -4.65 -11.61 -22.48
N PHE A 191 -3.68 -12.53 -22.54
CA PHE A 191 -3.96 -13.93 -22.87
C PHE A 191 -4.86 -14.60 -21.83
N ARG A 192 -4.58 -14.35 -20.54
CA ARG A 192 -5.39 -14.86 -19.43
C ARG A 192 -6.82 -14.36 -19.50
N ALA A 193 -7.04 -13.06 -19.75
CA ALA A 193 -8.37 -12.49 -19.89
C ALA A 193 -9.17 -13.17 -21.02
N LYS A 194 -8.57 -13.37 -22.20
CA LYS A 194 -9.23 -14.11 -23.31
C LYS A 194 -9.63 -15.54 -22.91
N LYS A 195 -8.78 -16.25 -22.15
CA LYS A 195 -9.11 -17.58 -21.63
C LYS A 195 -10.28 -17.55 -20.64
N ILE A 196 -10.31 -16.57 -19.73
CA ILE A 196 -11.42 -16.39 -18.78
C ILE A 196 -12.73 -16.15 -19.54
N LEU A 197 -12.72 -15.28 -20.57
CA LEU A 197 -13.91 -15.01 -21.39
C LEU A 197 -14.43 -16.24 -22.12
N SER A 198 -13.53 -17.07 -22.65
CA SER A 198 -13.91 -18.36 -23.27
C SER A 198 -14.61 -19.29 -22.27
N LYS A 199 -14.08 -19.40 -21.04
CA LYS A 199 -14.72 -20.17 -19.96
C LYS A 199 -16.09 -19.60 -19.56
N LEU A 200 -16.20 -18.29 -19.41
CA LEU A 200 -17.48 -17.63 -19.11
C LEU A 200 -18.52 -17.88 -20.22
N THR A 201 -18.10 -17.95 -21.48
CA THR A 201 -18.97 -18.28 -22.61
C THR A 201 -19.50 -19.71 -22.49
N GLN A 202 -18.66 -20.68 -22.10
CA GLN A 202 -19.09 -22.06 -21.83
C GLN A 202 -20.08 -22.14 -20.66
N LEU A 203 -19.98 -21.22 -19.70
CA LEU A 203 -20.91 -21.06 -18.58
C LEU A 203 -22.17 -20.25 -18.94
N LYS A 204 -22.42 -19.99 -20.23
CA LYS A 204 -23.58 -19.22 -20.74
C LYS A 204 -23.60 -17.75 -20.28
N MET A 205 -22.43 -17.17 -19.99
CA MET A 205 -22.24 -15.75 -19.64
C MET A 205 -21.25 -15.09 -20.62
N PRO A 206 -21.59 -14.97 -21.92
CA PRO A 206 -20.68 -14.39 -22.89
C PRO A 206 -20.39 -12.91 -22.57
N LEU A 207 -19.11 -12.55 -22.66
CA LEU A 207 -18.61 -11.18 -22.51
C LEU A 207 -17.60 -10.89 -23.62
N LYS A 208 -17.69 -9.69 -24.20
CA LYS A 208 -16.80 -9.24 -25.27
C LYS A 208 -15.48 -8.74 -24.69
N PHE A 209 -14.37 -9.02 -25.37
CA PHE A 209 -13.05 -8.55 -24.92
C PHE A 209 -12.98 -7.02 -24.92
N GLU A 210 -13.61 -6.37 -25.89
CA GLU A 210 -13.69 -4.91 -26.02
C GLU A 210 -14.37 -4.27 -24.81
N GLN A 211 -15.37 -4.94 -24.22
CA GLN A 211 -16.03 -4.46 -23.01
C GLN A 211 -15.07 -4.49 -21.81
N VAL A 212 -14.32 -5.58 -21.64
CA VAL A 212 -13.33 -5.70 -20.55
C VAL A 212 -12.20 -4.68 -20.73
N SER A 213 -11.71 -4.50 -21.96
CA SER A 213 -10.66 -3.53 -22.28
C SER A 213 -11.13 -2.09 -22.07
N ARG A 214 -12.39 -1.77 -22.42
CA ARG A 214 -12.99 -0.46 -22.11
C ARG A 214 -13.03 -0.19 -20.61
N ILE A 215 -13.38 -1.19 -19.81
CA ILE A 215 -13.46 -1.08 -18.35
C ILE A 215 -12.07 -0.96 -17.72
N ALA A 216 -11.07 -1.67 -18.26
CA ALA A 216 -9.68 -1.57 -17.82
C ALA A 216 -9.10 -0.19 -18.13
N GLY A 217 -9.42 0.37 -19.29
CA GLY A 217 -8.91 1.66 -19.75
C GLY A 217 -7.82 1.50 -20.82
N THR A 218 -7.52 2.61 -21.51
CA THR A 218 -6.57 2.63 -22.62
C THR A 218 -5.16 2.30 -22.13
N GLY A 219 -4.52 1.30 -22.74
CA GLY A 219 -3.16 0.88 -22.38
C GLY A 219 -3.06 0.03 -21.10
N VAL A 220 -4.18 -0.30 -20.45
CA VAL A 220 -4.22 -1.05 -19.20
C VAL A 220 -4.43 -2.54 -19.47
N ALA A 221 -3.60 -3.38 -18.88
CA ALA A 221 -3.71 -4.83 -19.02
C ALA A 221 -4.88 -5.39 -18.19
N PRO A 222 -5.85 -6.11 -18.78
CA PRO A 222 -7.04 -6.53 -18.06
C PRO A 222 -6.76 -7.63 -17.03
N GLY A 223 -6.86 -7.28 -15.74
CA GLY A 223 -6.93 -8.23 -14.62
C GLY A 223 -8.30 -8.88 -14.40
N ARG A 224 -8.36 -9.83 -13.45
CA ARG A 224 -9.62 -10.51 -13.04
C ARG A 224 -10.68 -9.53 -12.54
N VAL A 225 -10.25 -8.46 -11.87
CA VAL A 225 -11.15 -7.41 -11.37
C VAL A 225 -11.90 -6.71 -12.51
N HIS A 226 -11.26 -6.46 -13.65
CA HIS A 226 -11.94 -5.88 -14.82
C HIS A 226 -12.98 -6.83 -15.42
N VAL A 227 -12.68 -8.13 -15.45
CA VAL A 227 -13.67 -9.14 -15.85
C VAL A 227 -14.84 -9.17 -14.86
N ALA A 228 -14.56 -9.13 -13.55
CA ALA A 228 -15.61 -9.07 -12.53
C ALA A 228 -16.51 -7.83 -12.69
N ARG A 229 -15.92 -6.65 -12.96
CA ARG A 229 -16.66 -5.44 -13.27
C ARG A 229 -17.52 -5.60 -14.52
N ALA A 230 -16.99 -6.22 -15.58
CA ALA A 230 -17.76 -6.51 -16.80
C ALA A 230 -18.93 -7.46 -16.53
N MET A 231 -18.76 -8.45 -15.65
CA MET A 231 -19.84 -9.35 -15.22
C MET A 231 -20.94 -8.62 -14.45
N VAL A 232 -20.58 -7.64 -13.62
CA VAL A 232 -21.54 -6.79 -12.91
C VAL A 232 -22.28 -5.88 -13.90
N GLU A 233 -21.55 -5.21 -14.80
CA GLU A 233 -22.15 -4.33 -15.82
C GLU A 233 -23.10 -5.10 -16.75
N ALA A 234 -22.80 -6.36 -17.06
CA ALA A 234 -23.66 -7.23 -17.87
C ALA A 234 -24.83 -7.87 -17.08
N GLY A 235 -24.92 -7.65 -15.77
CA GLY A 235 -26.00 -8.19 -14.92
C GLY A 235 -25.88 -9.68 -14.58
N TYR A 236 -24.72 -10.32 -14.80
CA TYR A 236 -24.51 -11.74 -14.47
C TYR A 236 -24.27 -11.96 -12.98
N VAL A 237 -23.80 -10.93 -12.27
CA VAL A 237 -23.54 -10.95 -10.83
C VAL A 237 -23.92 -9.60 -10.21
N GLU A 238 -24.35 -9.62 -8.95
CA GLU A 238 -24.79 -8.43 -8.21
C GLU A 238 -23.64 -7.49 -7.85
N ASN A 239 -22.45 -8.05 -7.59
CA ASN A 239 -21.28 -7.31 -7.16
C ASN A 239 -19.97 -8.07 -7.43
N ILE A 240 -18.84 -7.36 -7.32
CA ILE A 240 -17.50 -7.90 -7.56
C ILE A 240 -17.19 -9.08 -6.61
N ARG A 241 -17.62 -9.01 -5.34
CA ARG A 241 -17.41 -10.09 -4.37
C ARG A 241 -18.09 -11.39 -4.83
N GLN A 242 -19.31 -11.30 -5.36
CA GLN A 242 -20.02 -12.44 -5.90
C GLN A 242 -19.27 -13.05 -7.10
N ALA A 243 -18.75 -12.23 -8.02
CA ALA A 243 -17.96 -12.68 -9.16
C ALA A 243 -16.73 -13.49 -8.74
N PHE A 244 -15.96 -13.00 -7.76
CA PHE A 244 -14.81 -13.72 -7.21
C PHE A 244 -15.22 -14.99 -6.48
N SER A 245 -16.21 -14.94 -5.59
CA SER A 245 -16.62 -16.10 -4.78
C SER A 245 -17.17 -17.27 -5.60
N LYS A 246 -17.86 -17.00 -6.72
CA LYS A 246 -18.51 -18.05 -7.53
C LYS A 246 -17.71 -18.49 -8.74
N TYR A 247 -16.97 -17.58 -9.38
CA TYR A 247 -16.43 -17.83 -10.73
C TYR A 247 -14.93 -17.61 -10.87
N LEU A 248 -14.40 -16.53 -10.26
CA LEU A 248 -13.05 -16.03 -10.55
C LEU A 248 -12.00 -16.31 -9.45
N TYR A 249 -12.37 -16.99 -8.36
CA TYR A 249 -11.43 -17.44 -7.32
C TYR A 249 -10.40 -18.43 -7.88
N ASP A 250 -9.30 -18.61 -7.17
CA ASP A 250 -8.21 -19.51 -7.61
C ASP A 250 -8.71 -20.96 -7.71
N GLY A 251 -8.64 -21.53 -8.92
CA GLY A 251 -9.22 -22.84 -9.23
C GLY A 251 -10.72 -22.84 -9.55
N GLY A 252 -11.37 -21.68 -9.60
CA GLY A 252 -12.80 -21.55 -9.88
C GLY A 252 -13.19 -21.84 -11.34
N PRO A 253 -14.51 -21.91 -11.63
CA PRO A 253 -15.04 -22.30 -12.95
C PRO A 253 -14.51 -21.47 -14.13
N ALA A 254 -14.35 -20.16 -13.93
CA ALA A 254 -13.86 -19.24 -14.95
C ALA A 254 -12.38 -18.87 -14.76
N TYR A 255 -11.71 -19.42 -13.74
CA TYR A 255 -10.30 -19.14 -13.46
C TYR A 255 -9.39 -19.63 -14.58
N ALA A 256 -8.39 -18.83 -14.95
CA ALA A 256 -7.31 -19.26 -15.82
C ALA A 256 -5.99 -18.82 -15.19
N SER A 257 -5.00 -19.72 -15.16
CA SER A 257 -3.64 -19.36 -14.73
C SER A 257 -2.99 -18.42 -15.75
N GLY A 258 -2.17 -17.51 -15.23
CA GLY A 258 -1.25 -16.72 -16.05
C GLY A 258 0.08 -17.47 -16.23
N ASN A 259 1.05 -16.74 -16.78
CA ASN A 259 2.45 -17.17 -16.87
C ASN A 259 3.32 -16.18 -16.08
N GLU A 260 2.94 -15.95 -14.82
CA GLU A 260 3.64 -15.04 -13.94
C GLU A 260 5.06 -15.55 -13.62
N PRO A 261 6.09 -14.68 -13.59
CA PRO A 261 7.44 -15.08 -13.28
C PRO A 261 7.56 -15.58 -11.83
N ARG A 262 8.58 -16.42 -11.59
CA ARG A 262 8.94 -16.86 -10.24
C ARG A 262 9.27 -15.66 -9.36
N ALA A 263 8.70 -15.61 -8.15
CA ALA A 263 8.91 -14.52 -7.20
C ALA A 263 10.40 -14.32 -6.87
N GLU A 264 11.20 -15.38 -6.82
CA GLU A 264 12.64 -15.29 -6.62
C GLU A 264 13.35 -14.52 -7.76
N LYS A 265 12.88 -14.67 -9.00
CA LYS A 265 13.40 -13.92 -10.15
C LYS A 265 13.00 -12.44 -10.06
N VAL A 266 11.76 -12.17 -9.65
CA VAL A 266 11.25 -10.80 -9.45
C VAL A 266 12.06 -10.07 -8.37
N ILE A 267 12.24 -10.69 -7.20
CA ILE A 267 13.02 -10.10 -6.10
C ILE A 267 14.44 -9.79 -6.54
N ARG A 268 15.13 -10.73 -7.20
CA ARG A 268 16.49 -10.49 -7.69
C ARG A 268 16.57 -9.33 -8.68
N LEU A 269 15.56 -9.17 -9.54
CA LEU A 269 15.49 -8.03 -10.46
C LEU A 269 15.29 -6.71 -9.71
N ILE A 270 14.38 -6.68 -8.72
CA ILE A 270 14.16 -5.49 -7.88
C ILE A 270 15.46 -5.08 -7.18
N CYS A 271 16.18 -6.02 -6.56
CA CYS A 271 17.44 -5.72 -5.90
C CYS A 271 18.49 -5.18 -6.88
N ARG A 272 18.61 -5.80 -8.08
CA ARG A 272 19.58 -5.39 -9.11
C ARG A 272 19.24 -4.04 -9.76
N THR A 273 17.98 -3.62 -9.71
CA THR A 273 17.49 -2.35 -10.24
C THR A 273 17.50 -1.23 -9.18
N GLY A 274 18.05 -1.48 -7.99
CA GLY A 274 18.14 -0.48 -6.92
C GLY A 274 16.84 -0.24 -6.17
N GLY A 275 15.97 -1.26 -6.09
CA GLY A 275 14.68 -1.19 -5.40
C GLY A 275 14.64 -1.98 -4.10
N VAL A 276 13.67 -1.63 -3.24
CA VAL A 276 13.33 -2.39 -2.03
C VAL A 276 12.20 -3.37 -2.35
N ALA A 277 12.49 -4.66 -2.27
CA ALA A 277 11.54 -5.75 -2.49
C ALA A 277 10.75 -6.12 -1.22
N VAL A 278 9.42 -6.11 -1.31
CA VAL A 278 8.51 -6.34 -0.18
C VAL A 278 7.43 -7.36 -0.56
N LEU A 279 7.16 -8.32 0.33
CA LEU A 279 6.05 -9.26 0.13
C LEU A 279 4.73 -8.59 0.51
N ALA A 280 3.84 -8.43 -0.47
CA ALA A 280 2.53 -7.81 -0.29
C ALA A 280 1.52 -8.79 0.32
N HIS A 281 0.61 -8.27 1.14
CA HIS A 281 -0.55 -8.95 1.73
C HIS A 281 -0.37 -10.46 2.00
N PRO A 282 0.71 -10.89 2.70
CA PRO A 282 1.09 -12.29 2.87
C PRO A 282 0.03 -13.15 3.58
N TRP A 283 -0.94 -12.52 4.24
CA TRP A 283 -2.12 -13.18 4.81
C TRP A 283 -3.06 -13.82 3.79
N ALA A 284 -2.93 -13.48 2.51
CA ALA A 284 -3.66 -14.13 1.42
C ALA A 284 -3.03 -15.48 1.02
N LEU A 285 -1.80 -15.75 1.47
CA LEU A 285 -1.07 -16.98 1.16
C LEU A 285 -1.57 -18.15 2.02
N LYS A 286 -1.53 -19.35 1.45
CA LYS A 286 -1.83 -20.60 2.16
C LYS A 286 -0.81 -20.92 3.25
N ASN A 287 0.48 -20.75 2.95
CA ASN A 287 1.59 -21.03 3.88
C ASN A 287 2.61 -19.87 3.93
N PRO A 288 2.28 -18.74 4.60
CA PRO A 288 3.16 -17.57 4.65
C PRO A 288 4.57 -17.86 5.20
N PRO A 289 4.78 -18.64 6.29
CA PRO A 289 6.13 -18.92 6.80
C PRO A 289 7.06 -19.59 5.78
N ALA A 290 6.58 -20.58 5.04
CA ALA A 290 7.39 -21.30 4.05
C ALA A 290 7.77 -20.40 2.87
N VAL A 291 6.81 -19.59 2.38
CA VAL A 291 7.04 -18.63 1.30
C VAL A 291 8.06 -17.59 1.74
N VAL A 292 7.88 -16.97 2.91
CA VAL A 292 8.81 -15.95 3.44
C VAL A 292 10.23 -16.50 3.55
N LYS A 293 10.39 -17.74 4.03
CA LYS A 293 11.71 -18.40 4.11
C LYS A 293 12.38 -18.51 2.74
N SER A 294 11.64 -18.93 1.70
CA SER A 294 12.15 -19.04 0.32
C SER A 294 12.55 -17.68 -0.24
N LEU A 295 11.66 -16.69 -0.09
CA LEU A 295 11.86 -15.35 -0.64
C LEU A 295 12.99 -14.58 0.07
N LYS A 296 13.17 -14.78 1.38
CA LYS A 296 14.29 -14.19 2.13
C LYS A 296 15.63 -14.62 1.53
N ALA A 297 15.79 -15.89 1.18
CA ALA A 297 17.02 -16.39 0.55
C ALA A 297 17.29 -15.77 -0.83
N SER A 298 16.28 -15.16 -1.46
CA SER A 298 16.40 -14.48 -2.75
C SER A 298 16.63 -12.97 -2.65
N GLY A 299 16.68 -12.41 -1.43
CA GLY A 299 16.91 -10.97 -1.20
C GLY A 299 15.67 -10.18 -0.78
N LEU A 300 14.63 -10.82 -0.24
CA LEU A 300 13.47 -10.10 0.30
C LEU A 300 13.89 -9.18 1.44
N HIS A 301 13.45 -7.92 1.40
CA HIS A 301 13.84 -6.89 2.36
C HIS A 301 12.78 -6.67 3.46
N ALA A 302 11.51 -6.65 3.06
CA ALA A 302 10.41 -6.35 3.96
C ALA A 302 9.16 -7.20 3.67
N ILE A 303 8.18 -7.10 4.57
CA ILE A 303 6.90 -7.78 4.47
C ILE A 303 5.79 -6.88 4.99
N GLU A 304 4.63 -6.91 4.33
CA GLU A 304 3.45 -6.25 4.85
C GLU A 304 2.90 -6.99 6.08
N VAL A 305 2.86 -6.28 7.20
CA VAL A 305 2.37 -6.76 8.49
C VAL A 305 1.23 -5.90 9.00
N TYR A 306 1.30 -4.58 8.77
CA TYR A 306 0.30 -3.64 9.25
C TYR A 306 -0.89 -3.56 8.30
N ARG A 307 -2.09 -3.59 8.88
CA ARG A 307 -3.38 -3.60 8.18
C ARG A 307 -4.35 -2.64 8.85
N SER A 308 -5.34 -2.20 8.09
CA SER A 308 -6.40 -1.30 8.55
C SER A 308 -7.33 -1.92 9.60
N ASP A 309 -7.52 -3.24 9.56
CA ASP A 309 -8.31 -3.99 10.55
C ASP A 309 -7.56 -4.23 11.88
N GLY A 310 -6.31 -3.77 11.98
CA GLY A 310 -5.46 -3.88 13.17
C GLY A 310 -5.03 -5.31 13.52
N LYS A 311 -5.33 -6.30 12.66
CA LYS A 311 -4.91 -7.69 12.88
C LYS A 311 -3.44 -7.86 12.50
N LEU A 312 -2.59 -7.92 13.52
CA LEU A 312 -1.23 -8.43 13.39
C LEU A 312 -1.32 -9.96 13.43
N SER A 313 -1.56 -10.60 12.28
CA SER A 313 -1.31 -12.04 12.16
C SER A 313 0.16 -12.31 12.54
N GLY A 314 0.51 -13.53 12.98
CA GLY A 314 1.87 -13.93 13.41
C GLY A 314 3.02 -13.65 12.41
N LEU A 315 2.71 -13.03 11.26
CA LEU A 315 3.59 -12.32 10.36
C LEU A 315 4.59 -11.37 11.05
N SER A 316 4.21 -10.71 12.15
CA SER A 316 5.17 -9.88 12.90
C SER A 316 6.34 -10.72 13.41
N ASP A 317 6.05 -11.88 14.01
CA ASP A 317 7.06 -12.76 14.57
C ASP A 317 7.87 -13.45 13.46
N ILE A 318 7.22 -13.76 12.34
CA ILE A 318 7.90 -14.26 11.13
C ILE A 318 8.86 -13.21 10.59
N ALA A 319 8.44 -11.95 10.50
CA ALA A 319 9.29 -10.86 10.05
C ALA A 319 10.52 -10.69 10.96
N ASP A 320 10.32 -10.72 12.29
CA ASP A 320 11.42 -10.65 13.26
C ASP A 320 12.38 -11.83 13.13
N SER A 321 11.85 -13.05 12.98
CA SER A 321 12.63 -14.28 12.86
C SER A 321 13.55 -14.29 11.64
N TYR A 322 13.17 -13.60 10.56
CA TYR A 322 13.93 -13.50 9.31
C TYR A 322 14.63 -12.14 9.12
N GLY A 323 14.58 -11.25 10.12
CA GLY A 323 15.15 -9.90 10.03
C GLY A 323 14.59 -9.10 8.85
N LEU A 324 13.27 -9.17 8.65
CA LEU A 324 12.55 -8.42 7.61
C LEU A 324 11.94 -7.16 8.21
N VAL A 325 12.03 -6.05 7.47
CA VAL A 325 11.34 -4.82 7.87
C VAL A 325 9.82 -5.02 7.76
N LYS A 326 9.10 -4.46 8.73
CA LYS A 326 7.64 -4.51 8.78
C LYS A 326 7.07 -3.25 8.17
N VAL A 327 6.30 -3.38 7.10
CA VAL A 327 5.61 -2.27 6.44
C VAL A 327 4.11 -2.56 6.36
N GLY A 328 3.35 -1.66 5.74
CA GLY A 328 1.95 -1.88 5.44
C GLY A 328 1.37 -0.69 4.68
N GLY A 329 0.34 -0.96 3.90
CA GLY A 329 -0.47 0.04 3.21
C GLY A 329 -1.92 -0.42 3.16
N SER A 330 -2.79 0.45 2.67
CA SER A 330 -4.22 0.17 2.62
C SER A 330 -4.62 -0.78 1.50
N ASP A 331 -3.77 -0.97 0.48
CA ASP A 331 -4.12 -1.66 -0.76
C ASP A 331 -5.35 -0.98 -1.41
N PHE A 332 -5.34 0.35 -1.40
CA PHE A 332 -6.49 1.17 -1.78
C PHE A 332 -6.71 1.17 -3.30
N HIS A 333 -7.96 0.94 -3.71
CA HIS A 333 -8.35 0.95 -5.13
C HIS A 333 -9.39 2.04 -5.47
N GLY A 334 -10.07 2.67 -4.50
CA GLY A 334 -11.11 3.66 -4.74
C GLY A 334 -12.49 3.09 -5.10
N ARG A 335 -12.80 1.86 -4.66
CA ARG A 335 -14.08 1.18 -4.89
C ARG A 335 -15.22 1.94 -4.22
N SER A 336 -16.11 2.52 -5.03
CA SER A 336 -17.31 3.19 -4.52
C SER A 336 -18.25 2.19 -3.83
N GLY A 337 -18.72 2.52 -2.62
CA GLY A 337 -19.75 1.75 -1.90
C GLY A 337 -19.26 0.50 -1.15
N CYS A 338 -17.96 0.23 -1.09
CA CYS A 338 -17.37 -0.86 -0.31
C CYS A 338 -16.67 -0.33 0.95
N GLU A 339 -16.69 -1.12 2.03
CA GLU A 339 -15.86 -0.91 3.24
C GLU A 339 -14.39 -1.24 2.96
N GLU A 340 -13.81 -0.69 1.89
CA GLU A 340 -12.36 -0.75 1.73
C GLU A 340 -11.69 0.29 2.63
N PRO A 341 -10.51 -0.04 3.18
CA PRO A 341 -9.74 0.92 3.97
C PRO A 341 -9.28 2.09 3.10
N ASP A 342 -9.54 3.31 3.57
CA ASP A 342 -9.12 4.52 2.84
C ASP A 342 -7.60 4.75 2.94
N LEU A 343 -7.07 5.64 2.11
CA LEU A 343 -5.67 6.03 2.12
C LEU A 343 -5.25 6.55 3.50
N GLY A 344 -4.08 6.09 3.97
CA GLY A 344 -3.53 6.46 5.27
C GLY A 344 -4.29 5.89 6.47
N SER A 345 -5.22 4.94 6.27
CA SER A 345 -5.94 4.27 7.35
C SER A 345 -5.08 3.25 8.11
N VAL A 346 -3.99 2.77 7.49
CA VAL A 346 -3.04 1.84 8.13
C VAL A 346 -2.05 2.62 8.97
N HIS A 347 -2.15 2.48 10.29
CA HIS A 347 -1.26 3.17 11.21
C HIS A 347 0.06 2.42 11.35
N LEU A 348 1.14 2.98 10.78
CA LEU A 348 2.49 2.46 10.95
C LEU A 348 3.16 3.02 12.22
N PRO A 349 3.77 2.19 13.07
CA PRO A 349 4.66 2.67 14.14
C PRO A 349 5.83 3.46 13.56
N VAL A 350 6.23 4.54 14.21
CA VAL A 350 7.34 5.40 13.75
C VAL A 350 8.65 4.62 13.60
N ILE A 351 8.89 3.65 14.48
CA ILE A 351 10.05 2.75 14.40
C ILE A 351 10.02 1.93 13.11
N SER A 352 8.85 1.43 12.68
CA SER A 352 8.73 0.67 11.44
C SER A 352 9.00 1.53 10.20
N ILE A 353 8.53 2.79 10.19
CA ILE A 353 8.86 3.74 9.13
C ILE A 353 10.36 4.06 9.14
N PHE A 354 10.94 4.27 10.31
CA PHE A 354 12.38 4.52 10.46
C PHE A 354 13.23 3.36 9.94
N GLU A 355 12.92 2.12 10.34
CA GLU A 355 13.64 0.93 9.85
C GLU A 355 13.48 0.75 8.33
N PHE A 356 12.30 1.06 7.78
CA PHE A 356 12.09 1.10 6.33
C PHE A 356 12.98 2.11 5.64
N LEU A 357 13.02 3.36 6.11
CA LEU A 357 13.86 4.40 5.51
C LEU A 357 15.35 4.13 5.68
N LYS A 358 15.77 3.63 6.85
CA LYS A 358 17.16 3.24 7.13
C LYS A 358 17.64 2.12 6.20
N LEU A 359 16.75 1.20 5.83
CA LEU A 359 17.01 0.16 4.84
C LEU A 359 17.01 0.72 3.41
N ALA A 360 16.01 1.52 3.07
CA ALA A 360 15.74 1.95 1.70
C ALA A 360 16.74 3.02 1.21
N HIS A 361 17.09 3.97 2.08
CA HIS A 361 17.85 5.14 1.70
C HIS A 361 19.26 4.82 1.15
N PRO A 362 20.08 3.92 1.76
CA PRO A 362 21.35 3.52 1.15
C PRO A 362 21.18 2.84 -0.21
N ILE A 363 20.14 2.00 -0.37
CA ILE A 363 19.84 1.32 -1.65
C ILE A 363 19.54 2.36 -2.74
N TRP A 364 18.70 3.36 -2.41
CA TRP A 364 18.33 4.42 -3.34
C TRP A 364 19.50 5.36 -3.66
N CYS A 365 20.37 5.66 -2.69
CA CYS A 365 21.56 6.47 -2.92
C CYS A 365 22.58 5.78 -3.82
N GLU A 366 22.83 4.48 -3.64
CA GLU A 366 23.69 3.72 -4.56
C GLU A 366 23.07 3.65 -5.96
N ALA A 367 21.75 3.43 -6.05
CA ALA A 367 21.03 3.46 -7.32
C ALA A 367 21.18 4.82 -8.03
N LEU A 368 21.10 5.93 -7.29
CA LEU A 368 21.32 7.25 -7.85
C LEU A 368 22.76 7.43 -8.38
N LYS A 369 23.78 6.97 -7.63
CA LYS A 369 25.17 7.00 -8.11
C LYS A 369 25.36 6.21 -9.39
N ASP A 370 24.74 5.04 -9.49
CA ASP A 370 24.77 4.21 -10.69
C ASP A 370 24.10 4.92 -11.88
N ILE A 371 22.95 5.57 -11.68
CA ILE A 371 22.27 6.36 -12.72
C ILE A 371 23.15 7.52 -13.20
N LEU A 372 23.78 8.25 -12.27
CA LEU A 372 24.62 9.40 -12.59
C LEU A 372 25.93 8.99 -13.30
N THR A 373 26.51 7.83 -12.95
CA THR A 373 27.76 7.34 -13.56
C THR A 373 27.54 6.63 -14.89
N SER A 374 26.40 5.95 -15.07
CA SER A 374 26.03 5.34 -16.35
C SER A 374 25.47 6.33 -17.38
N GLY A 375 25.08 7.54 -16.95
CA GLY A 375 24.56 8.62 -17.79
C GLY A 375 25.57 9.37 -18.66
N ALA A 376 26.82 8.90 -18.77
CA ALA A 376 27.82 9.46 -19.71
C ALA A 376 27.53 9.12 -21.19
N ASP A 377 26.62 8.18 -21.46
CA ASP A 377 26.15 7.87 -22.82
C ASP A 377 24.75 8.48 -23.07
N GLY A 378 24.77 9.72 -23.58
CA GLY A 378 23.77 10.36 -24.45
C GLY A 378 22.27 10.08 -24.28
N GLU A 379 21.52 11.14 -23.97
CA GLU A 379 20.11 11.35 -24.39
C GLU A 379 19.01 10.40 -23.86
N LYS A 380 19.13 9.81 -22.68
CA LYS A 380 17.95 9.24 -22.00
C LYS A 380 17.38 10.21 -20.98
N LYS A 381 16.50 11.09 -21.46
CA LYS A 381 15.57 11.86 -20.61
C LYS A 381 14.71 10.85 -19.83
N PHE A 382 15.09 10.55 -18.60
CA PHE A 382 14.24 9.79 -17.70
C PHE A 382 12.92 10.57 -17.51
N PRO A 383 11.74 9.91 -17.57
CA PRO A 383 10.45 10.58 -17.33
C PRO A 383 10.30 11.11 -15.88
N PHE A 384 11.22 10.76 -14.98
CA PHE A 384 11.28 11.24 -13.59
C PHE A 384 12.17 12.49 -13.41
N CYS A 385 12.96 12.87 -14.41
CA CYS A 385 14.07 13.82 -14.26
C CYS A 385 13.77 15.24 -14.77
N ASN A 386 12.71 15.45 -15.56
CA ASN A 386 12.41 16.77 -16.16
C ASN A 386 12.11 17.90 -15.14
N TRP A 387 12.02 17.62 -13.84
CA TRP A 387 11.46 18.55 -12.86
C TRP A 387 12.23 18.71 -11.54
N ILE A 388 13.45 18.17 -11.43
CA ILE A 388 14.35 18.40 -10.27
C ILE A 388 15.17 19.69 -10.47
N SER A 389 14.58 20.75 -11.02
CA SER A 389 15.28 22.05 -11.20
C SER A 389 15.20 22.94 -9.96
N ASP A 390 14.18 22.78 -9.11
CA ASP A 390 13.86 23.81 -8.10
C ASP A 390 14.04 23.37 -6.64
N ARG A 391 14.23 22.06 -6.37
CA ARG A 391 14.62 21.55 -5.05
C ARG A 391 15.50 20.30 -5.19
N PRO A 392 16.71 20.28 -4.60
CA PRO A 392 17.52 19.06 -4.59
C PRO A 392 16.75 17.94 -3.88
N CYS A 393 16.66 16.79 -4.53
CA CYS A 393 16.12 15.58 -3.91
C CYS A 393 16.94 15.24 -2.65
N HIS A 394 16.36 14.66 -1.60
CA HIS A 394 17.14 14.28 -0.39
C HIS A 394 18.31 13.36 -0.75
N ASP A 395 18.09 12.45 -1.72
CA ASP A 395 19.11 11.57 -2.30
C ASP A 395 20.26 12.39 -2.94
N CYS A 396 19.96 13.58 -3.48
CA CYS A 396 20.89 14.53 -4.10
C CYS A 396 21.62 15.38 -3.04
N CYS A 397 20.95 15.76 -1.95
CA CYS A 397 21.52 16.57 -0.86
C CYS A 397 22.63 15.83 -0.09
N GLU A 398 22.52 14.52 0.13
CA GLU A 398 23.60 13.76 0.80
C GLU A 398 24.78 13.44 -0.14
N ILE A 399 24.54 13.36 -1.46
CA ILE A 399 25.62 13.22 -2.45
C ILE A 399 26.48 14.50 -2.57
N GLN A 400 26.06 15.64 -2.00
CA GLN A 400 26.90 16.85 -1.91
C GLN A 400 28.22 16.66 -1.13
N ILE A 401 28.43 15.50 -0.49
CA ILE A 401 29.70 15.13 0.14
C ILE A 401 30.66 14.43 -0.85
N LEU A 402 30.17 13.93 -1.99
CA LEU A 402 31.00 13.31 -3.04
C LEU A 402 31.26 14.30 -4.19
N GLY A 403 32.18 15.22 -3.93
CA GLY A 403 33.00 15.81 -4.98
C GLY A 403 32.51 17.16 -5.50
N LYS A 404 33.24 18.21 -5.13
CA LYS A 404 33.49 19.36 -5.99
C LYS A 404 33.86 18.84 -7.39
N ASN A 405 32.91 18.81 -8.33
CA ASN A 405 33.06 18.81 -9.81
C ASN A 405 31.77 18.36 -10.54
N LEU A 406 30.63 18.94 -10.20
CA LEU A 406 29.46 18.98 -11.11
C LEU A 406 29.29 20.41 -11.62
N SER A 407 30.32 20.92 -12.31
CA SER A 407 30.14 22.02 -13.26
C SER A 407 29.63 21.42 -14.56
N CYS A 408 28.33 21.64 -14.85
CA CYS A 408 27.64 21.55 -16.14
C CYS A 408 26.34 20.75 -16.04
N VAL A 409 25.24 21.42 -15.72
CA VAL A 409 23.99 21.38 -16.52
C VAL A 409 23.32 22.75 -16.39
N THR A 410 23.87 23.77 -17.05
CA THR A 410 23.09 24.94 -17.46
C THR A 410 22.41 24.55 -18.77
N ILE A 411 21.09 24.29 -18.74
CA ILE A 411 20.30 24.26 -19.96
C ILE A 411 20.06 25.72 -20.34
N GLY A 412 20.74 26.17 -21.40
CA GLY A 412 20.57 27.49 -21.96
C GLY A 412 19.12 27.70 -22.39
N SER A 413 18.58 28.86 -22.00
CA SER A 413 17.42 29.47 -22.63
C SER A 413 17.77 29.83 -24.08
N GLY A 414 17.10 29.18 -25.03
CA GLY A 414 17.12 29.50 -26.46
C GLY A 414 15.76 29.18 -27.05
#